data_AF-A0A821PJT0-F1
#
_entry.id   AF-A0A821PJT0-F1
#
_cell.length_a   1.000
_cell.length_b   1.000
_cell.length_c   1.000
_cell.angle_alpha   90.00
_cell.angle_beta   90.00
_cell.angle_gamma   90.00
#
_symmetry.space_group_name_H-M   'P 1'
#
loop_
_entity.id
_entity.type
_entity.pdbx_description
1 polymer ?
#
loop_
_entity_poly.entity_id
_entity_poly.type
_entity_poly.pdbx_seq_one_letter_code
_entity_poly.pdbx_strand_id
1 'polypeptide(L)'
;FEVIQNTIELLRKRCQELEHPLLEEYDFRHDTVLKNLNIELRPNAILRPYQEKSLRKMFGNGRARSGLIVLPCGTNSIGFE
;
A
#
# COMPACT_ATOMS: atom_id res chain seq x y z
N PHE A 1 17.55 12.13 -9.03
CA PHE A 1 17.91 12.79 -7.76
C PHE A 1 17.62 11.82 -6.63
N GLU A 2 18.55 11.67 -5.71
CA GLU A 2 18.36 10.88 -4.49
C GLU A 2 18.10 11.84 -3.34
N VAL A 3 17.06 11.57 -2.53
CA VAL A 3 16.66 12.44 -1.43
C VAL A 3 17.33 11.98 -0.14
N ILE A 4 17.93 12.92 0.59
CA ILE A 4 18.54 12.63 1.89
C ILE A 4 17.43 12.25 2.87
N GLN A 5 17.51 11.03 3.42
CA GLN A 5 16.45 10.44 4.27
C GLN A 5 15.99 11.36 5.40
N ASN A 6 16.94 12.01 6.09
CA ASN A 6 16.65 12.91 7.21
C ASN A 6 15.89 14.18 6.82
N THR A 7 15.79 14.50 5.53
CA THR A 7 15.15 15.71 5.01
C THR A 7 13.76 15.45 4.42
N ILE A 8 13.33 14.19 4.33
CA ILE A 8 12.08 13.80 3.69
C ILE A 8 10.87 14.48 4.33
N GLU A 9 10.83 14.54 5.67
CA GLU A 9 9.71 15.17 6.39
C GLU A 9 9.61 16.68 6.10
N LEU A 10 10.75 17.37 6.09
CA LEU A 10 10.80 18.79 5.75
C LEU A 10 10.36 19.03 4.30
N LEU A 11 10.81 18.17 3.38
CA LEU A 11 10.47 18.25 1.97
C LEU A 11 8.98 18.01 1.75
N ARG A 12 8.40 17.00 2.42
CA ARG A 12 6.96 16.72 2.39
C ARG A 12 6.14 17.93 2.84
N LYS A 13 6.53 18.56 3.96
CA LYS A 13 5.84 19.75 4.48
C LYS A 13 5.92 20.93 3.51
N ARG A 14 7.10 21.19 2.92
CA ARG A 14 7.28 22.26 1.92
C ARG A 14 6.47 22.01 0.65
N CYS A 15 6.47 20.79 0.14
CA CYS A 15 5.67 20.38 -1.02
C CYS A 15 4.17 20.59 -0.79
N GLN A 16 3.70 20.35 0.44
CA GLN A 16 2.31 20.62 0.82
C GLN A 16 1.99 22.12 0.86
N GLU A 17 2.89 22.96 1.40
CA GLU A 17 2.75 24.43 1.38
C GLU A 17 2.71 25.01 -0.04
N LEU A 18 3.40 24.37 -0.98
CA LEU A 18 3.49 24.77 -2.39
C LEU A 18 2.36 24.18 -3.25
N GLU A 19 1.35 23.55 -2.66
CA GLU A 19 0.23 22.88 -3.37
C GLU A 19 0.68 21.78 -4.35
N HIS A 20 1.86 21.20 -4.13
CA HIS A 20 2.45 20.12 -4.94
C HIS A 20 2.75 18.91 -4.05
N PRO A 21 1.73 18.17 -3.57
CA PRO A 21 1.93 17.05 -2.67
C PRO A 21 2.71 15.92 -3.34
N LEU A 22 3.56 15.26 -2.55
CA LEU A 22 4.32 14.11 -3.02
C LEU A 22 3.39 12.92 -3.26
N LEU A 23 3.66 12.18 -4.33
CA LEU A 23 2.94 10.97 -4.68
C LEU A 23 3.55 9.77 -3.92
N GLU A 24 2.80 9.21 -2.97
CA GLU A 24 3.24 8.06 -2.17
C GLU A 24 2.79 6.73 -2.80
N GLU A 25 3.19 6.51 -4.06
CA GLU A 25 2.95 5.25 -4.76
C GLU A 25 4.26 4.49 -4.96
N TYR A 26 4.22 3.19 -4.77
CA TYR A 26 5.30 2.27 -5.03
C TYR A 26 4.95 1.38 -6.22
N ASP A 27 5.79 1.41 -7.27
CA ASP A 27 5.61 0.61 -8.48
C ASP A 27 6.30 -0.75 -8.32
N PHE A 28 5.60 -1.66 -7.66
CA PHE A 28 6.11 -3.01 -7.39
C PHE A 28 6.21 -3.89 -8.65
N ARG A 29 5.59 -3.52 -9.78
CA ARG A 29 5.67 -4.30 -11.02
C ARG A 29 6.95 -4.05 -11.81
N HIS A 30 7.48 -2.84 -11.72
CA HIS A 30 8.69 -2.44 -12.44
C HIS A 30 9.95 -2.41 -11.55
N ASP A 31 9.81 -2.70 -10.25
CA ASP A 31 10.96 -2.89 -9.38
C ASP A 31 11.69 -4.19 -9.74
N THR A 32 12.83 -4.03 -10.42
CA THR A 32 13.75 -5.12 -10.80
C THR A 32 15.00 -5.14 -9.92
N VAL A 33 15.11 -4.19 -8.99
CA VAL A 33 16.25 -4.07 -8.07
C VAL A 33 16.08 -5.08 -6.93
N LEU A 34 14.86 -5.21 -6.41
CA LEU A 34 14.54 -6.18 -5.36
C LEU A 34 14.24 -7.57 -5.94
N LYS A 35 14.70 -8.62 -5.26
CA LYS A 35 14.35 -10.00 -5.59
C LYS A 35 12.91 -10.28 -5.15
N ASN A 36 12.12 -10.87 -6.04
CA ASN A 36 10.79 -11.36 -5.71
C ASN A 36 10.86 -12.49 -4.68
N LEU A 37 10.14 -12.34 -3.58
CA LEU A 37 9.92 -13.40 -2.60
C LEU A 37 8.67 -14.18 -2.98
N ASN A 38 8.73 -15.51 -2.93
CA ASN A 38 7.54 -16.33 -3.21
C ASN A 38 6.63 -16.38 -1.97
N ILE A 39 5.75 -15.40 -1.82
CA ILE A 39 4.74 -15.32 -0.77
C ILE A 39 3.38 -15.53 -1.43
N GLU A 40 2.74 -16.65 -1.10
CA GLU A 40 1.43 -17.01 -1.64
C GLU A 40 0.37 -16.97 -0.54
N LEU A 41 -0.87 -16.63 -0.93
CA LEU A 41 -2.02 -16.75 -0.04
C LEU A 41 -2.33 -18.23 0.21
N ARG A 42 -2.79 -18.55 1.41
CA ARG A 42 -3.29 -19.91 1.69
C ARG A 42 -4.44 -20.22 0.73
N PRO A 43 -4.51 -21.41 0.12
CA PRO A 43 -5.52 -21.74 -0.89
C PRO A 43 -6.96 -21.63 -0.38
N ASN A 44 -7.17 -21.80 0.93
CA ASN A 44 -8.50 -21.72 1.55
C ASN A 44 -8.85 -20.30 2.03
N ALA A 45 -8.01 -19.30 1.78
CA ALA A 45 -8.28 -17.93 2.20
C ALA A 45 -9.31 -17.27 1.26
N ILE A 46 -10.56 -17.18 1.71
CA ILE A 46 -11.62 -16.46 1.00
C ILE A 46 -11.72 -15.03 1.54
N LEU A 47 -11.42 -14.05 0.68
CA LEU A 47 -11.60 -12.64 1.01
C LEU A 47 -13.08 -12.26 1.00
N ARG A 48 -13.51 -11.52 2.02
CA ARG A 48 -14.87 -10.95 2.05
C ARG A 48 -14.94 -9.69 1.19
N PRO A 49 -16.13 -9.31 0.65
CA PRO A 49 -16.25 -8.20 -0.30
C PRO A 49 -15.68 -6.85 0.19
N TYR A 50 -15.75 -6.54 1.48
CA TYR A 50 -15.20 -5.31 2.04
C TYR A 50 -13.66 -5.31 2.10
N GLN A 51 -13.02 -6.49 2.23
CA GLN A 51 -11.57 -6.62 2.21
C GLN A 51 -11.07 -6.39 0.78
N GLU A 52 -11.70 -7.04 -0.19
CA GLU A 52 -11.37 -6.85 -1.61
C GLU A 52 -11.54 -5.39 -2.04
N LYS A 53 -12.66 -4.76 -1.63
CA LYS A 53 -12.90 -3.33 -1.91
C LYS A 53 -11.82 -2.44 -1.31
N SER A 54 -11.32 -2.78 -0.12
CA SER A 54 -10.25 -2.03 0.55
C SER A 54 -8.90 -2.25 -0.12
N LEU A 55 -8.56 -3.50 -0.44
CA LEU A 55 -7.33 -3.87 -1.14
C LEU A 55 -7.27 -3.24 -2.54
N ARG A 56 -8.37 -3.22 -3.29
CA ARG A 56 -8.45 -2.56 -4.61
C ARG A 56 -8.19 -1.05 -4.56
N LYS A 57 -8.40 -0.40 -3.41
CA LYS A 57 -8.04 1.01 -3.22
C LYS A 57 -6.54 1.19 -2.95
N MET A 58 -5.91 0.22 -2.29
CA MET A 58 -4.48 0.24 -1.97
C MET A 58 -3.62 -0.22 -3.15
N PHE A 59 -4.08 -1.20 -3.91
CA PHE A 59 -3.40 -1.78 -5.05
C PHE A 59 -4.19 -1.47 -6.32
N GLY A 60 -3.67 -0.56 -7.14
CA GLY A 60 -4.31 -0.11 -8.37
C GLY A 60 -3.27 0.19 -9.45
N ASN A 61 -3.59 -0.12 -10.71
CA ASN A 61 -2.70 0.13 -11.87
C ASN A 61 -1.28 -0.47 -11.72
N GLY A 62 -1.11 -1.55 -10.94
CA GLY A 62 0.20 -2.14 -10.69
C GLY A 62 1.07 -1.37 -9.68
N ARG A 63 0.48 -0.42 -8.96
CA ARG A 63 1.13 0.36 -7.91
C ARG A 63 0.48 0.13 -6.57
N ALA A 64 1.29 0.12 -5.53
CA ALA A 64 0.85 0.08 -4.14
C ALA A 64 0.83 1.51 -3.60
N ARG A 65 -0.25 1.90 -2.94
CA ARG A 65 -0.40 3.22 -2.33
C ARG A 65 -0.17 3.13 -0.83
N SER A 66 0.61 4.05 -0.29
CA SER A 66 0.68 4.23 1.17
C SER A 66 -0.68 4.71 1.70
N GLY A 67 -1.15 4.16 2.82
CA GLY A 67 -2.45 4.51 3.39
C GLY A 67 -2.89 3.64 4.56
N LEU A 68 -4.00 4.05 5.19
CA LEU A 68 -4.67 3.27 6.24
C LEU A 68 -5.96 2.64 5.72
N ILE A 69 -6.15 1.36 6.03
CA ILE A 69 -7.44 0.67 5.90
C ILE A 69 -8.07 0.61 7.30
N VAL A 70 -9.24 1.22 7.46
CA VAL A 70 -10.03 1.12 8.70
C VAL A 70 -11.17 0.11 8.46
N LEU A 71 -11.22 -0.93 9.27
CA LEU A 71 -12.27 -1.96 9.24
C LEU A 71 -13.00 -2.00 10.60
N PRO A 72 -14.32 -2.25 10.63
CA PRO A 72 -15.05 -2.42 11.88
C PRO A 72 -14.55 -3.67 12.64
N CYS A 73 -14.45 -3.58 13.97
CA CYS A 73 -14.06 -4.70 14.83
C CYS A 73 -15.17 -5.77 14.85
N GLY A 74 -14.80 -7.06 14.73
CA GLY A 74 -15.74 -8.19 14.53
C GLY A 74 -15.64 -8.85 13.15
N THR A 75 -14.69 -8.40 12.35
CA THR A 75 -14.56 -8.68 10.91
C THR A 75 -13.28 -9.49 10.62
N ASN A 76 -12.82 -10.27 11.62
CA ASN A 76 -11.43 -10.72 11.71
C ASN A 76 -11.27 -12.23 11.81
N SER A 77 -12.34 -13.02 11.91
CA SER A 77 -12.21 -14.44 11.65
C SER A 77 -12.13 -14.60 10.14
N ILE A 78 -10.91 -14.85 9.65
CA ILE A 78 -10.73 -15.80 8.55
C ILE A 78 -11.53 -17.02 9.02
N GLY A 79 -12.74 -17.17 8.51
CA GLY A 79 -13.61 -18.28 8.85
C GLY A 79 -12.95 -19.52 8.29
N PHE A 80 -12.22 -20.23 9.16
CA PHE A 80 -12.05 -21.66 8.99
C PHE A 80 -13.43 -22.25 9.25
N GLU A 81 -14.18 -22.55 8.18
CA GLU A 81 -15.02 -23.74 8.22
C GLU A 81 -14.11 -24.97 8.29
#